data_AF-A0A2Z4LXC9-F1
#
_entry.id   AF-A0A2Z4LXC9-F1
#
_cell.length_a   1.000
_cell.length_b   1.000
_cell.length_c   1.000
_cell.angle_alpha   90.00
_cell.angle_beta   90.00
_cell.angle_gamma   90.00
#
_symmetry.space_group_name_H-M   'P 1'
#
loop_
_entity.id
_entity.type
_entity.pdbx_description
1 polymer ?
#
loop_
_entity_poly.entity_id
_entity_poly.type
_entity_poly.pdbx_seq_one_letter_code
_entity_poly.pdbx_strand_id
1 'polypeptide(L)'
;MKRSGYKYQIEQKLLNEDWEIKTMDSNFEWWDDEHWKMEYKYDSKLSFFLCFIVDPMFEKPRKKGQGIHEVKASTEFPKNWNDNEHTIASISMTKRKFEIKLAEFMNDIIEFKKEKTTANNSYK
;
A
#
# COMPACT_ATOMS: atom_id res chain seq x y z
N MET A 1 22.92 3.52 7.44
CA MET A 1 21.96 4.64 7.55
C MET A 1 20.62 4.06 7.98
N LYS A 2 20.06 4.44 9.15
CA LYS A 2 18.73 3.94 9.54
C LYS A 2 17.70 4.53 8.58
N ARG A 3 17.00 3.69 7.81
CA ARG A 3 15.80 4.13 7.09
C ARG A 3 14.75 4.48 8.16
N SER A 4 14.13 5.65 8.04
CA SER A 4 13.17 6.17 9.02
C SER A 4 12.02 6.87 8.30
N GLY A 5 10.82 6.84 8.88
CA GLY A 5 9.62 7.47 8.32
C GLY A 5 8.48 6.48 8.10
N TYR A 6 7.31 6.98 7.67
CA TYR A 6 6.10 6.17 7.52
C TYR A 6 6.27 5.04 6.49
N LYS A 7 6.96 5.29 5.36
CA LYS A 7 7.24 4.26 4.34
C LYS A 7 8.01 3.08 4.93
N TYR A 8 9.05 3.38 5.72
CA TYR A 8 9.82 2.34 6.40
C TYR A 8 8.98 1.58 7.43
N GLN A 9 8.14 2.27 8.21
CA GLN A 9 7.24 1.61 9.17
C GLN A 9 6.26 0.65 8.49
N ILE A 10 5.68 1.05 7.35
CA ILE A 10 4.80 0.21 6.53
C ILE A 10 5.58 -0.98 5.97
N GLU A 11 6.74 -0.74 5.35
CA GLU A 11 7.63 -1.79 4.82
C GLU A 11 7.96 -2.83 5.88
N GLN A 12 8.40 -2.43 7.08
CA GLN A 12 8.74 -3.37 8.14
C GLN A 12 7.54 -4.19 8.63
N LYS A 13 6.36 -3.58 8.73
CA LYS A 13 5.13 -4.29 9.13
C LYS A 13 4.71 -5.32 8.07
N LEU A 14 4.82 -4.98 6.78
CA LEU A 14 4.56 -5.88 5.67
C LEU A 14 5.55 -7.05 5.61
N LEU A 15 6.85 -6.76 5.79
CA LEU A 15 7.89 -7.79 5.85
C LEU A 15 7.68 -8.79 6.99
N ASN A 16 7.24 -8.31 8.17
CA ASN A 16 6.91 -9.17 9.30
C ASN A 16 5.71 -10.09 9.03
N GLU A 17 4.89 -9.76 8.04
CA GLU A 17 3.74 -10.55 7.58
C GLU A 17 4.05 -11.38 6.32
N ASP A 18 5.35 -11.57 6.02
CA ASP A 18 5.91 -12.31 4.88
C ASP A 18 5.54 -11.73 3.51
N TRP A 19 5.30 -10.42 3.42
CA TRP A 19 5.17 -9.72 2.14
C TRP A 19 6.50 -9.17 1.67
N GLU A 20 6.81 -9.36 0.39
CA GLU A 20 8.04 -8.89 -0.23
C GLU A 20 7.73 -7.84 -1.30
N ILE A 21 8.56 -6.80 -1.35
CA ILE A 21 8.51 -5.80 -2.41
C ILE A 21 9.20 -6.39 -3.64
N LYS A 22 8.46 -6.56 -4.74
CA LYS A 22 9.00 -7.10 -6.00
C LYS A 22 9.43 -5.99 -6.95
N THR A 23 8.62 -4.95 -7.06
CA THR A 23 8.97 -3.76 -7.84
C THR A 23 8.64 -2.50 -7.05
N MET A 24 9.42 -1.45 -7.30
CA MET A 24 9.18 -0.11 -6.82
C MET A 24 9.25 0.81 -8.03
N ASP A 25 8.11 1.39 -8.37
CA ASP A 25 7.97 2.27 -9.52
C ASP A 25 7.35 3.59 -9.07
N SER A 26 7.25 4.57 -9.98
CA SER A 26 6.74 5.92 -9.64
C SER A 26 6.36 6.70 -10.88
N ASN A 27 5.55 7.75 -10.70
CA ASN A 27 5.15 8.71 -11.73
C ASN A 27 4.45 8.05 -12.93
N PHE A 28 3.71 6.95 -12.69
CA PHE A 28 2.86 6.38 -13.73
C PHE A 28 1.70 7.33 -14.06
N GLU A 29 1.20 8.01 -13.03
CA GLU A 29 0.17 9.04 -13.11
C GLU A 29 0.58 10.28 -12.31
N TRP A 30 -0.10 11.41 -12.55
CA TRP A 30 0.25 12.67 -11.87
C TRP A 30 0.11 12.60 -10.34
N TRP A 31 -0.77 11.73 -9.85
CA TRP A 31 -1.07 11.48 -8.44
C TRP A 31 -0.20 10.38 -7.83
N ASP A 32 0.53 9.61 -8.63
CA ASP A 32 1.39 8.51 -8.19
C ASP A 32 2.79 9.02 -7.81
N ASP A 33 3.04 9.23 -6.51
CA ASP A 33 4.39 9.56 -6.04
C ASP A 33 5.36 8.38 -6.18
N GLU A 34 4.85 7.20 -5.84
CA GLU A 34 5.54 5.93 -5.81
C GLU A 34 4.48 4.84 -5.62
N HIS A 35 4.74 3.66 -6.16
CA HIS A 35 3.95 2.48 -5.87
C HIS A 35 4.84 1.24 -5.80
N TRP A 36 4.45 0.31 -4.94
CA TRP A 36 5.16 -0.95 -4.75
C TRP A 36 4.26 -2.11 -5.18
N LYS A 37 4.80 -3.05 -5.95
CA LYS A 37 4.16 -4.35 -6.13
C LYS A 37 4.59 -5.27 -4.99
N MET A 38 3.64 -5.66 -4.16
CA MET A 38 3.82 -6.58 -3.04
C MET A 38 3.42 -7.98 -3.46
N GLU A 39 4.24 -8.98 -3.15
CA GLU A 39 3.89 -10.40 -3.32
C GLU A 39 4.11 -11.15 -2.01
N TYR A 40 3.21 -12.09 -1.73
CA TYR A 40 3.36 -12.95 -0.58
C TYR A 40 4.46 -13.96 -0.83
N LYS A 41 5.39 -14.09 0.13
CA LYS A 41 6.60 -14.91 -0.01
C LYS A 41 6.32 -16.37 -0.37
N TYR A 42 5.22 -16.93 0.11
CA TYR A 42 4.87 -18.35 -0.09
C TYR A 42 3.86 -18.59 -1.22
N ASP A 43 3.30 -17.53 -1.83
CA ASP A 43 2.40 -17.63 -2.99
C ASP A 43 2.49 -16.36 -3.83
N SER A 44 3.23 -16.42 -4.94
CA SER A 44 3.39 -15.28 -5.85
C SER A 44 2.10 -14.86 -6.56
N LYS A 45 1.05 -15.70 -6.55
CA LYS A 45 -0.27 -15.32 -7.08
C LYS A 45 -1.03 -14.42 -6.12
N LEU A 46 -0.65 -14.42 -4.84
CA LEU A 46 -1.18 -13.52 -3.85
C LEU A 46 -0.34 -12.24 -3.83
N SER A 47 -0.86 -11.21 -4.49
CA SER A 47 -0.17 -9.93 -4.70
C SER A 47 -1.11 -8.74 -4.58
N PHE A 48 -0.57 -7.57 -4.30
CA PHE A 48 -1.29 -6.30 -4.34
C PHE A 48 -0.33 -5.14 -4.66
N PHE A 49 -0.90 -3.99 -4.99
CA PHE A 49 -0.18 -2.73 -5.17
C PHE A 49 -0.33 -1.86 -3.93
N LEU A 50 0.77 -1.28 -3.46
CA LEU A 50 0.80 -0.26 -2.43
C LEU A 50 1.13 1.09 -3.07
N CYS A 51 0.14 1.97 -3.22
CA CYS A 51 0.30 3.26 -3.89
C CYS A 51 0.41 4.40 -2.86
N PHE A 52 1.37 5.30 -3.06
CA PHE A 52 1.54 6.54 -2.30
C PHE A 52 0.92 7.70 -3.08
N ILE A 53 -0.32 8.03 -2.74
CA ILE A 53 -1.18 8.94 -3.51
C ILE A 53 -0.97 10.38 -3.03
N VAL A 54 -0.66 11.26 -3.98
CA VAL A 54 -0.49 12.70 -3.77
C VAL A 54 -1.85 13.38 -3.65
N ASP A 55 -1.95 14.37 -2.76
CA ASP A 55 -3.12 15.23 -2.63
C ASP A 55 -3.39 15.98 -3.94
N PRO A 56 -4.58 15.85 -4.54
CA PRO A 56 -4.96 16.61 -5.73
C PRO A 56 -4.83 18.13 -5.58
N MET A 57 -4.95 18.64 -4.35
CA MET A 57 -4.87 20.05 -4.03
C MET A 57 -3.46 20.52 -3.66
N PHE A 58 -2.45 19.63 -3.73
CA PHE A 58 -1.08 20.01 -3.38
C PHE A 58 -0.47 20.98 -4.41
N GLU A 59 0.04 22.11 -3.93
CA GLU A 59 0.69 23.11 -4.78
C GLU A 59 1.96 22.57 -5.46
N LYS A 60 2.15 22.92 -6.73
CA LYS A 60 3.35 22.58 -7.52
C LYS A 60 4.36 23.74 -7.51
N PRO A 61 5.68 23.47 -7.61
CA PRO A 61 6.32 22.18 -7.85
C PRO A 61 6.50 21.32 -6.58
N ARG A 62 6.37 19.99 -6.73
CA ARG A 62 6.54 19.02 -5.62
C ARG A 62 7.83 18.20 -5.75
N LYS A 63 8.42 17.82 -4.61
CA LYS A 63 9.45 16.77 -4.56
C LYS A 63 8.83 15.42 -4.18
N LYS A 64 9.52 14.33 -4.50
CA LYS A 64 9.12 12.97 -4.13
C LYS A 64 8.87 12.87 -2.61
N GLY A 65 7.78 12.22 -2.22
CA GLY A 65 7.36 12.04 -0.83
C GLY A 65 6.70 13.28 -0.19
N GLN A 66 6.52 14.38 -0.92
CA GLN A 66 5.74 15.53 -0.46
C GLN A 66 4.30 15.44 -0.93
N GLY A 67 3.38 15.94 -0.09
CA GLY A 67 1.97 16.02 -0.42
C GLY A 67 1.26 14.68 -0.45
N ILE A 68 1.79 13.62 0.19
CA ILE A 68 1.10 12.33 0.26
C ILE A 68 -0.16 12.50 1.12
N HIS A 69 -1.32 12.27 0.48
CA HIS A 69 -2.64 12.32 1.10
C HIS A 69 -3.04 10.96 1.66
N GLU A 70 -2.69 9.89 0.94
CA GLU A 70 -3.15 8.55 1.22
C GLU A 70 -2.10 7.52 0.81
N VAL A 71 -1.99 6.45 1.60
CA VAL A 71 -1.33 5.21 1.18
C VAL A 71 -2.41 4.17 0.99
N LYS A 72 -2.52 3.58 -0.21
CA LYS A 72 -3.60 2.66 -0.59
C LYS A 72 -3.05 1.32 -1.00
N ALA A 73 -3.59 0.24 -0.43
CA ALA A 73 -3.35 -1.12 -0.87
C ALA A 73 -4.54 -1.59 -1.72
N SER A 74 -4.28 -2.10 -2.93
CA SER A 74 -5.32 -2.57 -3.84
C SER A 74 -4.86 -3.77 -4.67
N THR A 75 -5.77 -4.67 -5.05
CA THR A 75 -5.41 -5.85 -5.87
C THR A 75 -4.99 -5.48 -7.28
N GLU A 76 -5.43 -4.32 -7.77
CA GLU A 76 -5.07 -3.74 -9.06
C GLU A 76 -4.52 -2.33 -8.87
N PHE A 77 -3.72 -1.85 -9.82
CA PHE A 77 -3.27 -0.45 -9.79
C PHE A 77 -4.50 0.46 -9.99
N PRO A 78 -4.72 1.47 -9.12
CA PRO A 78 -5.91 2.32 -9.21
C PRO A 78 -6.03 3.04 -10.55
N LYS A 79 -7.23 3.09 -11.13
CA LYS A 79 -7.48 3.81 -12.40
C LYS A 79 -7.34 5.32 -12.23
N ASN A 80 -7.56 5.83 -11.02
CA ASN A 80 -7.37 7.21 -10.62
C ASN A 80 -7.13 7.32 -9.10
N TRP A 81 -6.80 8.51 -8.62
CA TRP A 81 -6.45 8.75 -7.21
C TRP A 81 -7.57 8.38 -6.20
N ASN A 82 -8.83 8.47 -6.59
CA ASN A 82 -9.99 8.18 -5.73
C ASN A 82 -10.67 6.83 -6.05
N ASP A 83 -10.05 5.98 -6.86
CA ASP A 83 -10.56 4.66 -7.18
C ASP A 83 -10.50 3.77 -5.94
N ASN A 84 -11.62 3.13 -5.63
CA ASN A 84 -11.79 2.24 -4.48
C ASN A 84 -12.34 0.86 -4.87
N GLU A 85 -12.45 0.56 -6.17
CA GLU A 85 -13.06 -0.68 -6.68
C GLU A 85 -12.33 -1.94 -6.16
N HIS A 86 -11.01 -1.86 -6.07
CA HIS A 86 -10.13 -2.97 -5.71
C HIS A 86 -9.35 -2.73 -4.41
N THR A 87 -9.80 -1.78 -3.57
CA THR A 87 -9.11 -1.42 -2.33
C THR A 87 -9.20 -2.55 -1.30
N ILE A 88 -8.04 -2.90 -0.76
CA ILE A 88 -7.88 -3.79 0.39
C ILE A 88 -7.86 -2.97 1.67
N ALA A 89 -7.03 -1.92 1.71
CA ALA A 89 -6.79 -1.11 2.89
C ALA A 89 -6.29 0.29 2.50
N SER A 90 -6.48 1.29 3.37
CA SER A 90 -5.94 2.63 3.14
C SER A 90 -5.54 3.35 4.44
N ILE A 91 -4.50 4.20 4.35
CA ILE A 91 -4.07 5.10 5.41
C ILE A 91 -4.16 6.53 4.90
N SER A 92 -5.14 7.29 5.41
CA SER A 92 -5.17 8.74 5.21
C SER A 92 -4.06 9.42 6.04
N MET A 93 -3.16 10.13 5.35
CA MET A 93 -1.98 10.80 5.92
C MET A 93 -2.30 12.20 6.48
N THR A 94 -3.49 12.74 6.20
CA THR A 94 -3.91 14.09 6.63
C THR A 94 -4.36 14.19 8.09
N LYS A 95 -4.61 13.05 8.76
CA LYS A 95 -5.08 13.05 10.17
C LYS A 95 -3.99 12.53 11.12
N ARG A 96 -3.98 13.07 12.35
CA ARG A 96 -3.17 12.55 13.48
C ARG A 96 -3.47 11.05 13.71
N LYS A 97 -2.63 10.38 14.51
CA LYS A 97 -2.73 8.95 14.89
C LYS A 97 -2.29 7.95 13.80
N PHE A 98 -1.17 8.23 13.14
CA PHE A 98 -0.59 7.33 12.13
C PHE A 98 -0.44 5.88 12.66
N GLU A 99 0.05 5.68 13.88
CA GLU A 99 0.25 4.32 14.41
C GLU A 99 -1.03 3.51 14.56
N ILE A 100 -2.14 4.15 14.96
CA ILE A 100 -3.45 3.49 15.09
C ILE A 100 -3.95 3.09 13.71
N LYS A 101 -3.90 4.01 12.74
CA LYS A 101 -4.31 3.74 11.36
C LYS A 101 -3.42 2.70 10.68
N LEU A 102 -2.13 2.68 11.00
CA LEU A 102 -1.22 1.66 10.51
C LEU A 102 -1.60 0.28 11.06
N ALA A 103 -2.00 0.19 12.32
CA ALA A 103 -2.49 -1.07 12.89
C ALA A 103 -3.78 -1.54 12.21
N GLU A 104 -4.74 -0.64 11.98
CA GLU A 104 -5.99 -0.92 11.24
C GLU A 104 -5.67 -1.40 9.81
N PHE A 105 -4.85 -0.65 9.08
CA PHE A 105 -4.39 -1.00 7.74
C PHE A 105 -3.73 -2.38 7.65
N MET A 106 -2.90 -2.73 8.64
CA MET A 106 -2.27 -4.04 8.68
C MET A 106 -3.26 -5.17 8.99
N ASN A 107 -4.28 -4.92 9.80
CA ASN A 107 -5.32 -5.91 10.08
C ASN A 107 -6.10 -6.26 8.79
N ASP A 108 -6.47 -5.25 8.00
CA ASP A 108 -7.18 -5.44 6.73
C ASP A 108 -6.34 -6.28 5.74
N ILE A 109 -5.02 -6.03 5.67
CA ILE A 109 -4.10 -6.82 4.84
C ILE A 109 -3.98 -8.27 5.34
N ILE A 110 -3.95 -8.47 6.66
CA ILE A 110 -3.90 -9.80 7.26
C ILE A 110 -5.19 -10.57 6.97
N GLU A 111 -6.35 -9.91 7.03
CA GLU A 111 -7.64 -10.49 6.70
C GLU A 111 -7.69 -10.90 5.22
N PHE A 112 -7.31 -9.99 4.32
CA PHE A 112 -7.16 -10.28 2.88
C PHE A 112 -6.26 -11.51 2.62
N LYS A 113 -5.10 -11.59 3.30
CA LYS A 113 -4.20 -12.75 3.19
C LYS A 113 -4.91 -14.05 3.58
N LYS A 114 -5.66 -14.05 4.69
CA LYS A 114 -6.39 -15.23 5.19
C LYS A 114 -7.50 -15.66 4.23
N GLU A 115 -8.28 -14.71 3.72
CA GLU A 115 -9.37 -14.99 2.77
C GLU A 115 -8.85 -15.66 1.50
N LYS A 116 -7.79 -15.08 0.90
CA LYS A 116 -7.20 -15.63 -0.34
C LYS A 116 -6.51 -16.97 -0.14
N THR A 117 -5.84 -17.16 1.00
CA THR A 117 -5.20 -18.44 1.32
C THR A 117 -6.24 -19.54 1.56
N THR A 118 -7.35 -19.23 2.22
CA THR A 118 -8.44 -20.17 2.46
C THR A 118 -9.11 -20.57 1.15
N ALA A 119 -9.45 -19.59 0.30
CA ALA A 119 -10.03 -19.84 -1.01
C ALA A 119 -9.13 -20.75 -1.87
N ASN A 120 -7.82 -20.52 -1.88
CA ASN A 120 -6.87 -21.34 -2.65
C ASN A 120 -6.77 -22.79 -2.14
N ASN A 121 -7.08 -23.05 -0.88
CA ASN A 121 -7.05 -24.40 -0.29
C ASN A 121 -8.37 -25.17 -0.47
N SER A 122 -9.49 -24.49 -0.74
CA SER A 122 -10.80 -25.14 -0.98
C SER A 122 -10.96 -25.75 -2.37
N TYR A 123 -10.02 -25.48 -3.29
CA TYR A 123 -10.02 -26.02 -4.66
C TYR A 123 -8.92 -27.07 -4.90
N LYS A 124 -8.27 -27.58 -3.84
CA LYS A 124 -7.32 -28.70 -3.88
C LYS A 124 -7.95 -29.95 -3.30
#